data_AF-A0A150GKV0-F1
#
_entry.id   AF-A0A150GKV0-F1
#
_cell.length_a   1.000
_cell.length_b   1.000
_cell.length_c   1.000
_cell.angle_alpha   90.00
_cell.angle_beta   90.00
_cell.angle_gamma   90.00
#
_symmetry.space_group_name_H-M   'P 1'
#
loop_
_entity.id
_entity.type
_entity.pdbx_description
1 polymer ?
#
loop_
_entity_poly.entity_id
_entity_poly.type
_entity_poly.pdbx_seq_one_letter_code
_entity_poly.pdbx_strand_id
1 'polypeptide(L)'
;MYITFLAGKMSYDLASVEPLGPYLAKELEDRIMALTERDGLKDPRNAEQLWFGLGHVRYTWDSTVLRSLFSRTLQDMGTWDDLKSLTQTCERIAILAERYGIKLHQKQRERITEVMLAAVPVADPADLAIAVEGLTFTAKKLGLSLPPAAIKYLHNCVLTMPQRQGRQRATTALAHTLYDITRLGYQPTAAEAAAWAQRLLDTLPQNGGASSQDDQSWVFLALSSCRNYTPAPDMKVRLKALAEGLPRGCSPGIASRTLIACNNWGVTLGPGVAESLQGRYKR
;
A
#
# COMPACT_ATOMS: atom_id res chain seq x y z
N MET A 1 -3.82 -24.82 5.04
CA MET A 1 -3.49 -23.65 4.19
C MET A 1 -4.52 -23.42 3.09
N TYR A 2 -4.84 -24.42 2.25
CA TYR A 2 -5.77 -24.25 1.13
C TYR A 2 -7.19 -23.77 1.53
N ILE A 3 -7.75 -24.27 2.63
CA ILE A 3 -9.09 -23.88 3.12
C ILE A 3 -9.15 -22.39 3.51
N THR A 4 -8.16 -21.89 4.25
CA THR A 4 -8.07 -20.47 4.65
C THR A 4 -7.90 -19.56 3.42
N PHE A 5 -7.12 -19.99 2.43
CA PHE A 5 -6.95 -19.27 1.17
C PHE A 5 -8.24 -19.18 0.37
N LEU A 6 -8.97 -20.30 0.22
CA LEU A 6 -10.25 -20.33 -0.47
C LEU A 6 -11.31 -19.47 0.23
N ALA A 7 -11.41 -19.57 1.56
CA ALA A 7 -12.30 -18.72 2.35
C ALA A 7 -11.97 -17.22 2.17
N GLY A 8 -10.68 -16.86 2.13
CA GLY A 8 -10.24 -15.51 1.83
C GLY A 8 -10.58 -15.06 0.40
N LYS A 9 -10.40 -15.91 -0.61
CA LYS A 9 -10.79 -15.62 -1.99
C LYS A 9 -12.28 -15.36 -2.14
N MET A 10 -13.10 -16.08 -1.38
CA MET A 10 -14.56 -15.91 -1.37
C MET A 10 -15.03 -14.75 -0.49
N SER A 11 -14.12 -14.03 0.18
CA SER A 11 -14.45 -12.99 1.17
C SER A 11 -15.44 -13.48 2.22
N TYR A 12 -15.27 -14.73 2.66
CA TYR A 12 -16.19 -15.39 3.57
C TYR A 12 -16.22 -14.69 4.93
N ASP A 13 -17.42 -14.48 5.45
CA ASP A 13 -17.66 -13.88 6.76
C ASP A 13 -18.00 -14.99 7.76
N LEU A 14 -16.97 -15.50 8.44
CA LEU A 14 -17.14 -16.56 9.43
C LEU A 14 -18.00 -16.09 10.62
N ALA A 15 -17.98 -14.79 10.94
CA ALA A 15 -18.71 -14.26 12.10
C ALA A 15 -20.23 -14.22 11.88
N SER A 16 -20.69 -14.02 10.64
CA SER A 16 -22.13 -13.91 10.31
C SER A 16 -22.74 -15.16 9.70
N VAL A 17 -21.93 -16.03 9.08
CA VAL A 17 -22.44 -17.20 8.33
C VAL A 17 -22.45 -18.48 9.17
N GLU A 18 -21.81 -18.51 10.34
CA GLU A 18 -21.85 -19.69 11.23
C GLU A 18 -22.98 -19.61 12.27
N PRO A 19 -23.95 -20.55 12.25
CA PRO A 19 -24.92 -20.72 13.33
C PRO A 19 -24.34 -21.54 14.52
N LEU A 20 -23.05 -21.89 14.52
CA LEU A 20 -22.45 -22.90 15.42
C LEU A 20 -21.29 -22.39 16.32
N GLY A 21 -20.97 -21.10 16.31
CA GLY A 21 -20.03 -20.50 17.27
C GLY A 21 -18.55 -20.90 17.07
N PRO A 22 -17.64 -20.57 18.03
CA PRO A 22 -16.18 -20.49 17.86
C PRO A 22 -15.41 -21.79 17.53
N TYR A 23 -16.08 -22.88 17.16
CA TYR A 23 -15.46 -24.18 16.94
C TYR A 23 -14.63 -24.25 15.65
N LEU A 24 -15.16 -23.85 14.50
CA LEU A 24 -14.40 -23.95 13.24
C LEU A 24 -13.21 -23.00 13.22
N ALA A 25 -13.40 -21.76 13.67
CA ALA A 25 -12.32 -20.78 13.69
C ALA A 25 -11.19 -21.18 14.65
N LYS A 26 -11.53 -21.70 15.83
CA LYS A 26 -10.54 -22.26 16.76
C LYS A 26 -9.86 -23.50 16.21
N GLU A 27 -10.60 -24.42 15.59
CA GLU A 27 -10.00 -25.59 14.92
C GLU A 27 -9.07 -25.17 13.78
N LEU A 28 -9.41 -24.12 13.03
CA LEU A 28 -8.53 -23.55 12.01
C LEU A 28 -7.26 -22.97 12.63
N GLU A 29 -7.38 -22.20 13.72
CA GLU A 29 -6.24 -21.66 14.47
C GLU A 29 -5.33 -22.79 14.98
N ASP A 30 -5.89 -23.77 15.69
CA ASP A 30 -5.18 -24.93 16.24
C ASP A 30 -4.49 -25.73 15.11
N ARG A 31 -5.17 -25.94 13.98
CA ARG A 31 -4.60 -26.66 12.84
C ARG A 31 -3.51 -25.87 12.14
N ILE A 32 -3.67 -24.56 11.99
CA ILE A 32 -2.63 -23.67 11.45
C ILE A 32 -1.40 -23.71 12.35
N MET A 33 -1.59 -23.62 13.66
CA MET A 33 -0.49 -23.69 14.63
C MET A 33 0.23 -25.04 14.56
N ALA A 34 -0.50 -26.16 14.60
CA ALA A 34 0.09 -27.50 14.49
C ALA A 34 0.87 -27.72 13.18
N LEU A 35 0.36 -27.22 12.04
CA LEU A 35 1.04 -27.34 10.75
C LEU A 35 2.30 -26.47 10.69
N THR A 36 2.22 -25.22 11.16
CA THR A 36 3.39 -24.33 11.18
C THR A 36 4.42 -24.72 12.24
N GLU A 37 4.04 -25.50 13.25
CA GLU A 37 4.95 -26.15 14.19
C GLU A 37 5.74 -27.28 13.57
N ARG A 38 5.09 -28.13 12.79
CA ARG A 38 5.71 -29.30 12.20
C ARG A 38 6.56 -28.96 10.98
N ASP A 39 6.01 -28.18 10.05
CA ASP A 39 6.57 -28.01 8.71
C ASP A 39 7.19 -26.61 8.49
N GLY A 40 6.89 -25.67 9.38
CA GLY A 40 7.22 -24.25 9.21
C GLY A 40 6.46 -23.59 8.06
N LEU A 41 6.95 -22.43 7.65
CA LEU A 41 6.48 -21.64 6.51
C LEU A 41 7.62 -21.48 5.49
N LYS A 42 8.32 -22.59 5.20
CA LYS A 42 9.50 -22.62 4.32
C LYS A 42 9.16 -22.36 2.85
N ASP A 43 8.02 -22.86 2.36
CA ASP A 43 7.56 -22.53 1.00
C ASP A 43 6.91 -21.14 1.01
N PRO A 44 7.48 -20.15 0.30
CA PRO A 44 6.97 -18.78 0.29
C PRO A 44 5.51 -18.68 -0.18
N ARG A 45 5.07 -19.55 -1.10
CA ARG A 45 3.70 -19.53 -1.66
C ARG A 45 2.67 -19.99 -0.63
N ASN A 46 3.05 -20.94 0.21
CA ASN A 46 2.21 -21.43 1.30
C ASN A 46 1.97 -20.33 2.33
N ALA A 47 3.02 -19.58 2.67
CA ALA A 47 2.92 -18.43 3.55
C ALA A 47 2.09 -17.30 2.91
N GLU A 48 2.33 -16.96 1.64
CA GLU A 48 1.51 -15.98 0.88
C GLU A 48 0.03 -16.33 0.99
N GLN A 49 -0.34 -17.57 0.67
CA GLN A 49 -1.71 -18.04 0.68
C GLN A 49 -2.35 -18.00 2.08
N LEU A 50 -1.58 -18.39 3.11
CA LEU A 50 -2.04 -18.32 4.50
C LEU A 50 -2.33 -16.87 4.90
N TRP A 51 -1.37 -15.97 4.74
CA TRP A 51 -1.52 -14.56 5.11
C TRP A 51 -2.57 -13.84 4.28
N PHE A 52 -2.71 -14.20 3.00
CA PHE A 52 -3.82 -13.76 2.17
C PHE A 52 -5.16 -14.20 2.76
N GLY A 53 -5.30 -15.47 3.10
CA GLY A 53 -6.51 -16.03 3.70
C GLY A 53 -6.89 -15.31 5.01
N LEU A 54 -5.95 -15.23 5.95
CA LEU A 54 -6.14 -14.55 7.24
C LEU A 54 -6.56 -13.08 7.07
N GLY A 55 -6.02 -12.38 6.07
CA GLY A 55 -6.31 -10.98 5.80
C GLY A 55 -7.71 -10.69 5.23
N HIS A 56 -8.30 -11.66 4.52
CA HIS A 56 -9.58 -11.48 3.80
C HIS A 56 -10.77 -12.16 4.46
N VAL A 57 -10.53 -13.18 5.29
CA VAL A 57 -11.59 -13.76 6.12
C VAL A 57 -12.00 -12.72 7.17
N ARG A 58 -13.30 -12.40 7.21
CA ARG A 58 -13.87 -11.49 8.21
C ARG A 58 -14.12 -12.25 9.51
N TYR A 59 -13.05 -12.41 10.27
CA TYR A 59 -13.05 -13.05 11.59
C TYR A 59 -12.06 -12.33 12.49
N THR A 60 -12.28 -12.36 13.81
CA THR A 60 -11.37 -11.81 14.82
C THR A 60 -10.41 -12.91 15.28
N TRP A 61 -9.30 -13.05 14.57
CA TRP A 61 -8.25 -14.03 14.89
C TRP A 61 -7.64 -13.76 16.26
N ASP A 62 -7.27 -14.84 16.96
CA ASP A 62 -6.54 -14.74 18.21
C ASP A 62 -5.18 -14.04 18.03
N SER A 63 -4.93 -13.03 18.87
CA SER A 63 -3.74 -12.20 18.75
C SER A 63 -2.44 -12.94 19.09
N THR A 64 -2.50 -13.98 19.91
CA THR A 64 -1.36 -14.84 20.26
C THR A 64 -1.00 -15.74 19.08
N VAL A 65 -2.02 -16.33 18.42
CA VAL A 65 -1.86 -17.08 17.18
C VAL A 65 -1.20 -16.21 16.10
N LEU A 66 -1.73 -15.00 15.85
CA LEU A 66 -1.14 -14.08 14.87
C LEU A 66 0.32 -13.70 15.19
N ARG A 67 0.63 -13.43 16.47
CA ARG A 67 2.01 -13.12 16.90
C ARG A 67 2.96 -14.30 16.71
N SER A 68 2.48 -15.53 16.98
CA SER A 68 3.28 -16.73 16.79
C SER A 68 3.51 -17.00 15.30
N LEU A 69 2.47 -16.89 14.47
CA LEU A 69 2.60 -17.07 13.02
C LEU A 69 3.51 -16.02 12.40
N PHE A 70 3.41 -14.78 12.85
CA PHE A 70 4.30 -13.71 12.43
C PHE A 70 5.77 -14.06 12.74
N SER A 71 6.06 -14.48 13.97
CA SER A 71 7.42 -14.82 14.39
C SER A 71 8.01 -15.98 13.58
N ARG A 72 7.21 -17.03 13.34
CA ARG A 72 7.58 -18.17 12.48
C ARG A 72 7.81 -17.75 11.04
N THR A 73 6.92 -16.93 10.50
CA THR A 73 7.05 -16.40 9.13
C THR A 73 8.38 -15.67 8.98
N LEU A 74 8.74 -14.77 9.91
CA LEU A 74 10.01 -14.04 9.84
C LEU A 74 11.26 -14.91 9.94
N GLN A 75 11.17 -16.02 10.66
CA GLN A 75 12.26 -16.99 10.77
C GLN A 75 12.54 -17.64 9.41
N ASP A 76 11.48 -18.11 8.73
CA ASP A 76 11.60 -18.82 7.46
C ASP A 76 11.76 -17.90 6.25
N MET A 77 11.24 -16.68 6.31
CA MET A 77 11.28 -15.70 5.21
C MET A 77 12.70 -15.32 4.78
N GLY A 78 13.69 -15.54 5.63
CA GLY A 78 15.10 -15.27 5.32
C GLY A 78 15.69 -16.10 4.20
N THR A 79 15.07 -17.22 3.83
CA THR A 79 15.54 -18.11 2.76
C THR A 79 14.63 -18.08 1.53
N TRP A 80 13.67 -17.16 1.47
CA TRP A 80 12.75 -17.07 0.34
C TRP A 80 13.38 -16.30 -0.82
N ASP A 81 13.24 -16.85 -2.02
CA ASP A 81 13.68 -16.28 -3.30
C ASP A 81 12.52 -15.70 -4.14
N ASP A 82 11.29 -16.14 -3.90
CA ASP A 82 10.09 -15.64 -4.60
C ASP A 82 9.68 -14.23 -4.12
N LEU A 83 10.12 -13.21 -4.86
CA LEU A 83 9.85 -11.80 -4.56
C LEU A 83 8.35 -11.49 -4.42
N LYS A 84 7.51 -12.12 -5.25
CA LYS A 84 6.06 -11.91 -5.24
C LYS A 84 5.46 -12.34 -3.91
N SER A 85 5.71 -13.58 -3.49
CA SER A 85 5.22 -14.15 -2.25
C SER A 85 5.76 -13.38 -1.04
N LEU A 86 7.03 -12.99 -1.07
CA LEU A 86 7.65 -12.16 -0.03
C LEU A 86 6.92 -10.83 0.11
N THR A 87 6.75 -10.11 -0.99
CA THR A 87 6.09 -8.79 -1.01
C THR A 87 4.64 -8.88 -0.54
N GLN A 88 3.88 -9.84 -1.06
CA GLN A 88 2.48 -10.02 -0.67
C GLN A 88 2.35 -10.46 0.79
N THR A 89 3.22 -11.33 1.28
CA THR A 89 3.21 -11.74 2.69
C THR A 89 3.48 -10.55 3.61
N CYS A 90 4.51 -9.75 3.31
CA CYS A 90 4.84 -8.53 4.02
C CYS A 90 3.69 -7.53 4.05
N GLU A 91 3.03 -7.31 2.91
CA GLU A 91 1.86 -6.42 2.81
C GLU A 91 0.71 -6.91 3.69
N ARG A 92 0.41 -8.22 3.68
CA ARG A 92 -0.66 -8.81 4.50
C ARG A 92 -0.36 -8.74 5.98
N ILE A 93 0.89 -8.99 6.36
CA ILE A 93 1.37 -8.78 7.73
C ILE A 93 1.15 -7.32 8.14
N ALA A 94 1.53 -6.34 7.30
CA ALA A 94 1.37 -4.93 7.60
C ALA A 94 -0.10 -4.54 7.83
N ILE A 95 -1.01 -5.01 6.97
CA ILE A 95 -2.45 -4.78 7.09
C ILE A 95 -3.02 -5.41 8.37
N LEU A 96 -2.66 -6.67 8.65
CA LEU A 96 -3.16 -7.37 9.82
C LEU A 96 -2.60 -6.80 11.13
N ALA A 97 -1.31 -6.44 11.15
CA ALA A 97 -0.71 -5.81 12.31
C ALA A 97 -1.43 -4.49 12.67
N GLU A 98 -1.75 -3.67 11.67
CA GLU A 98 -2.54 -2.44 11.87
C GLU A 98 -3.96 -2.77 12.36
N ARG A 99 -4.67 -3.70 11.68
CA ARG A 99 -6.06 -4.07 12.01
C ARG A 99 -6.20 -4.58 13.45
N TYR A 100 -5.22 -5.34 13.94
CA TYR A 100 -5.25 -5.97 15.27
C TYR A 100 -4.42 -5.22 16.31
N GLY A 101 -3.88 -4.04 16.00
CA GLY A 101 -3.06 -3.25 16.92
C GLY A 101 -1.76 -3.96 17.36
N ILE A 102 -1.24 -4.89 16.56
CA ILE A 102 -0.01 -5.62 16.85
C ILE A 102 1.18 -4.71 16.54
N LYS A 103 1.89 -4.30 17.60
CA LYS A 103 3.16 -3.56 17.46
C LYS A 103 4.32 -4.54 17.31
N LEU A 104 5.08 -4.39 16.23
CA LEU A 104 6.29 -5.18 15.99
C LEU A 104 7.42 -4.72 16.92
N HIS A 105 8.21 -5.67 17.40
CA HIS A 105 9.45 -5.38 18.11
C HIS A 105 10.53 -4.89 17.13
N GLN A 106 11.53 -4.16 17.63
CA GLN A 106 12.62 -3.61 16.82
C GLN A 106 13.34 -4.70 16.02
N LYS A 107 13.70 -5.83 16.66
CA LYS A 107 14.32 -6.98 15.99
C LYS A 107 13.48 -7.55 14.83
N GLN A 108 12.15 -7.54 14.97
CA GLN A 108 11.24 -8.03 13.93
C GLN A 108 11.21 -7.06 12.75
N ARG A 109 11.21 -5.74 13.00
CA ARG A 109 11.32 -4.72 11.94
C ARG A 109 12.66 -4.80 11.21
N GLU A 110 13.76 -4.97 11.95
CA GLU A 110 15.10 -5.17 11.39
C GLU A 110 15.12 -6.41 10.50
N ARG A 111 14.55 -7.53 10.96
CA ARG A 111 14.48 -8.75 10.16
C ARG A 111 13.69 -8.58 8.86
N ILE A 112 12.53 -7.93 8.90
CA ILE A 112 11.76 -7.64 7.66
C ILE A 112 12.58 -6.74 6.73
N THR A 113 13.24 -5.73 7.29
CA THR A 113 14.06 -4.80 6.53
C THR A 113 15.22 -5.54 5.85
N GLU A 114 15.95 -6.38 6.56
CA GLU A 114 17.04 -7.21 6.02
C GLU A 114 16.56 -8.07 4.85
N VAL A 115 15.44 -8.77 5.04
CA VAL A 115 14.88 -9.67 4.03
C VAL A 115 14.43 -8.91 2.78
N MET A 116 13.74 -7.78 2.96
CA MET A 116 13.37 -6.91 1.84
C MET A 116 14.60 -6.40 1.10
N LEU A 117 15.63 -5.94 1.82
CA LEU A 117 16.85 -5.42 1.21
C LEU A 117 17.68 -6.49 0.52
N ALA A 118 17.67 -7.73 1.00
CA ALA A 118 18.34 -8.85 0.35
C ALA A 118 17.67 -9.23 -0.98
N ALA A 119 16.34 -9.11 -1.08
CA ALA A 119 15.59 -9.43 -2.29
C ALA A 119 15.73 -8.36 -3.39
N VAL A 120 15.91 -7.08 -3.04
CA VAL A 120 15.98 -5.96 -3.98
C VAL A 120 17.08 -6.09 -5.06
N PRO A 121 18.36 -6.35 -4.73
CA PRO A 121 19.43 -6.36 -5.73
C PRO A 121 19.46 -7.59 -6.64
N VAL A 122 18.79 -8.68 -6.25
CA VAL A 122 18.78 -9.95 -7.00
C VAL A 122 17.54 -10.11 -7.88
N ALA A 123 16.52 -9.27 -7.68
CA ALA A 123 15.27 -9.31 -8.44
C ALA A 123 15.44 -8.81 -9.87
N ASP A 124 14.68 -9.38 -10.80
CA ASP A 124 14.50 -8.80 -12.13
C ASP A 124 13.89 -7.39 -11.99
N PRO A 125 14.43 -6.35 -12.67
CA PRO A 125 13.92 -4.99 -12.54
C PRO A 125 12.43 -4.82 -12.88
N ALA A 126 11.87 -5.61 -13.80
CA ALA A 126 10.47 -5.52 -14.18
C ALA A 126 9.56 -6.15 -13.11
N ASP A 127 10.00 -7.23 -12.47
CA ASP A 127 9.30 -7.84 -11.34
C ASP A 127 9.40 -6.96 -10.09
N LEU A 128 10.57 -6.36 -9.85
CA LEU A 128 10.75 -5.40 -8.77
C LEU A 128 9.84 -4.18 -8.95
N ALA A 129 9.72 -3.67 -10.16
CA ALA A 129 8.81 -2.55 -10.47
C ALA A 129 7.35 -2.85 -10.11
N ILE A 130 6.89 -4.10 -10.27
CA ILE A 130 5.58 -4.55 -9.80
C ILE A 130 5.50 -4.56 -8.27
N ALA A 131 6.56 -5.02 -7.62
CA ALA A 131 6.62 -5.24 -6.18
C ALA A 131 6.78 -3.94 -5.36
N VAL A 132 7.29 -2.85 -5.96
CA VAL A 132 7.63 -1.62 -5.23
C VAL A 132 6.46 -1.08 -4.42
N GLU A 133 5.23 -1.09 -4.96
CA GLU A 133 4.04 -0.62 -4.22
C GLU A 133 3.86 -1.37 -2.89
N GLY A 134 3.95 -2.70 -2.91
CA GLY A 134 3.82 -3.51 -1.70
C GLY A 134 5.01 -3.33 -0.74
N LEU A 135 6.22 -3.18 -1.27
CA LEU A 135 7.43 -2.96 -0.46
C LEU A 135 7.40 -1.59 0.23
N THR A 136 7.05 -0.51 -0.48
CA THR A 136 6.99 0.84 0.09
C THR A 136 5.82 0.98 1.06
N PHE A 137 4.66 0.39 0.74
CA PHE A 137 3.53 0.30 1.65
C PHE A 137 3.92 -0.41 2.95
N THR A 138 4.56 -1.59 2.86
CA THR A 138 5.03 -2.35 4.03
C THR A 138 5.99 -1.51 4.86
N ALA A 139 6.99 -0.91 4.23
CA ALA A 139 7.99 -0.10 4.91
C ALA A 139 7.36 1.07 5.67
N LYS A 140 6.44 1.79 5.03
CA LYS A 140 5.71 2.90 5.65
C LYS A 140 4.82 2.43 6.80
N LYS A 141 4.03 1.38 6.59
CA LYS A 141 3.04 0.90 7.56
C LYS A 141 3.66 0.29 8.81
N LEU A 142 4.76 -0.43 8.64
CA LEU A 142 5.48 -1.05 9.76
C LEU A 142 6.57 -0.15 10.35
N GLY A 143 6.79 1.05 9.80
CA GLY A 143 7.83 1.97 10.24
C GLY A 143 9.24 1.41 10.05
N LEU A 144 9.48 0.76 8.92
CA LEU A 144 10.79 0.18 8.57
C LEU A 144 11.72 1.27 8.04
N SER A 145 12.99 1.20 8.44
CA SER A 145 14.01 2.15 8.00
C SER A 145 14.74 1.58 6.78
N LEU A 146 14.40 2.07 5.59
CA LEU A 146 15.11 1.72 4.36
C LEU A 146 16.28 2.68 4.12
N PRO A 147 17.48 2.19 3.73
CA PRO A 147 18.58 3.05 3.34
C PRO A 147 18.23 3.95 2.15
N PRO A 148 18.73 5.20 2.08
CA PRO A 148 18.44 6.12 0.97
C PRO A 148 18.74 5.55 -0.41
N ALA A 149 19.83 4.78 -0.55
CA ALA A 149 20.20 4.12 -1.80
C ALA A 149 19.16 3.08 -2.25
N ALA A 150 18.59 2.32 -1.32
CA ALA A 150 17.54 1.34 -1.62
C ALA A 150 16.25 2.04 -2.06
N ILE A 151 15.85 3.12 -1.37
CA ILE A 151 14.68 3.91 -1.75
C ILE A 151 14.87 4.52 -3.15
N LYS A 152 16.06 5.05 -3.44
CA LYS A 152 16.42 5.58 -4.77
C LYS A 152 16.35 4.50 -5.86
N TYR A 153 16.83 3.30 -5.56
CA TYR A 153 16.77 2.19 -6.51
C TYR A 153 15.32 1.78 -6.81
N LEU A 154 14.49 1.58 -5.78
CA LEU A 154 13.05 1.29 -5.92
C LEU A 154 12.34 2.38 -6.74
N HIS A 155 12.63 3.64 -6.46
CA HIS A 155 12.13 4.77 -7.24
C HIS A 155 12.48 4.66 -8.72
N ASN A 156 13.72 4.36 -9.05
CA ASN A 156 14.16 4.25 -10.44
C ASN A 156 13.45 3.10 -11.17
N CYS A 157 13.25 1.95 -10.52
CA CYS A 157 12.51 0.81 -11.09
C CYS A 157 11.06 1.18 -11.45
N VAL A 158 10.39 1.96 -10.59
CA VAL A 158 9.01 2.41 -10.83
C VAL A 158 8.92 3.35 -12.05
N LEU A 159 9.90 4.23 -12.24
CA LEU A 159 9.92 5.16 -13.36
C LEU A 159 10.25 4.51 -14.70
N THR A 160 11.04 3.45 -14.72
CA THR A 160 11.41 2.72 -15.94
C THR A 160 10.38 1.66 -16.34
N MET A 161 9.44 1.32 -15.46
CA MET A 161 8.39 0.35 -15.76
C MET A 161 7.60 0.77 -17.02
N PRO A 162 7.38 -0.11 -18.00
CA PRO A 162 6.42 0.18 -19.06
C PRO A 162 5.03 0.40 -18.46
N GLN A 163 4.30 1.42 -18.93
CA GLN A 163 2.92 1.63 -18.52
C GLN A 163 2.08 0.45 -19.06
N ARG A 164 1.90 -0.59 -18.23
CA ARG A 164 1.28 -1.84 -18.66
C ARG A 164 -0.16 -1.61 -19.09
N GLN A 165 -0.46 -1.97 -20.33
CA GLN A 165 -1.83 -2.13 -20.81
C GLN A 165 -2.50 -3.27 -20.01
N GLY A 166 -3.64 -2.99 -19.37
CA GLY A 166 -4.46 -4.01 -18.68
C GLY A 166 -4.51 -3.94 -17.15
N ARG A 167 -3.73 -3.07 -16.47
CA ARG A 167 -3.99 -2.76 -15.05
C ARG A 167 -5.07 -1.69 -14.93
N GLN A 168 -6.18 -2.03 -14.27
CA GLN A 168 -7.14 -1.00 -13.83
C GLN A 168 -6.40 0.00 -12.92
N ARG A 169 -6.57 1.31 -13.18
CA ARG A 169 -6.02 2.42 -12.37
C ARG A 169 -4.50 2.45 -12.22
N ALA A 170 -3.76 2.10 -13.29
CA ALA A 170 -2.29 2.13 -13.28
C ALA A 170 -1.69 3.48 -12.85
N THR A 171 -2.31 4.60 -13.24
CA THR A 171 -1.88 5.95 -12.86
C THR A 171 -1.99 6.21 -11.36
N THR A 172 -3.12 5.81 -10.75
CA THR A 172 -3.31 5.93 -9.29
C THR A 172 -2.26 5.11 -8.53
N ALA A 173 -2.02 3.86 -8.93
CA ALA A 173 -1.03 3.00 -8.27
C ALA A 173 0.38 3.60 -8.36
N LEU A 174 0.74 4.12 -9.54
CA LEU A 174 2.01 4.82 -9.76
C LEU A 174 2.14 6.07 -8.88
N ALA A 175 1.13 6.95 -8.90
CA ALA A 175 1.13 8.18 -8.11
C ALA A 175 1.20 7.88 -6.61
N HIS A 176 0.45 6.89 -6.13
CA HIS A 176 0.47 6.42 -4.76
C HIS A 176 1.87 5.90 -4.35
N THR A 177 2.49 5.07 -5.19
CA THR A 177 3.83 4.54 -4.95
C THR A 177 4.89 5.65 -4.88
N LEU A 178 4.84 6.60 -5.80
CA LEU A 178 5.74 7.76 -5.82
C LEU A 178 5.55 8.66 -4.59
N TYR A 179 4.30 8.88 -4.17
CA TYR A 179 4.01 9.58 -2.92
C TYR A 179 4.58 8.82 -1.71
N ASP A 180 4.43 7.50 -1.63
CA ASP A 180 4.98 6.71 -0.54
C ASP A 180 6.51 6.72 -0.52
N ILE A 181 7.17 6.76 -1.67
CA ILE A 181 8.62 7.01 -1.78
C ILE A 181 9.00 8.34 -1.12
N THR A 182 8.21 9.41 -1.32
CA THR A 182 8.49 10.69 -0.63
C THR A 182 8.30 10.61 0.88
N ARG A 183 7.32 9.80 1.33
CA ARG A 183 7.04 9.54 2.75
C ARG A 183 8.13 8.71 3.42
N LEU A 184 8.88 7.93 2.66
CA LEU A 184 10.08 7.22 3.11
C LEU A 184 11.33 8.12 3.15
N GLY A 185 11.20 9.40 2.77
CA GLY A 185 12.26 10.40 2.90
C GLY A 185 13.00 10.72 1.61
N TYR A 186 12.66 10.09 0.49
CA TYR A 186 13.24 10.46 -0.80
C TYR A 186 12.63 11.76 -1.32
N GLN A 187 13.45 12.63 -1.92
CA GLN A 187 12.99 13.82 -2.60
C GLN A 187 13.60 13.84 -4.00
N PRO A 188 12.77 13.79 -5.06
CA PRO A 188 13.29 13.77 -6.42
C PRO A 188 14.02 15.08 -6.75
N THR A 189 14.98 14.99 -7.67
CA THR A 189 15.57 16.18 -8.29
C THR A 189 14.53 16.93 -9.12
N ALA A 190 14.82 18.18 -9.53
CA ALA A 190 13.91 18.94 -10.39
C ALA A 190 13.62 18.20 -11.72
N ALA A 191 14.65 17.58 -12.32
CA ALA A 191 14.52 16.80 -13.56
C ALA A 191 13.65 15.54 -13.36
N GLU A 192 13.84 14.83 -12.25
CA GLU A 192 13.03 13.66 -11.92
C GLU A 192 11.57 14.03 -11.66
N ALA A 193 11.34 15.12 -10.92
CA ALA A 193 9.99 15.60 -10.65
C ALA A 193 9.27 16.06 -11.94
N ALA A 194 10.00 16.67 -12.89
CA ALA A 194 9.47 16.97 -14.21
C ALA A 194 9.10 15.69 -14.99
N ALA A 195 9.94 14.64 -14.92
CA ALA A 195 9.64 13.34 -15.52
C ALA A 195 8.43 12.66 -14.85
N TRP A 196 8.26 12.79 -13.53
CA TRP A 196 7.06 12.33 -12.83
C TRP A 196 5.82 13.06 -13.36
N ALA A 197 5.89 14.39 -13.47
CA ALA A 197 4.79 15.21 -13.94
C ALA A 197 4.36 14.77 -15.34
N GLN A 198 5.30 14.71 -16.30
CA GLN A 198 5.03 14.24 -17.65
C GLN A 198 4.33 12.87 -17.63
N ARG A 199 4.94 11.89 -16.97
CA ARG A 199 4.45 10.51 -16.94
C ARG A 199 3.06 10.37 -16.29
N LEU A 200 2.81 11.09 -15.20
CA LEU A 200 1.54 11.02 -14.48
C LEU A 200 0.42 11.77 -15.21
N LEU A 201 0.72 12.94 -15.78
CA LEU A 201 -0.28 13.78 -16.44
C LEU A 201 -0.70 13.22 -17.79
N ASP A 202 0.23 12.65 -18.57
CA ASP A 202 -0.04 12.05 -19.88
C ASP A 202 -1.05 10.89 -19.80
N THR A 203 -1.19 10.28 -18.61
CA THR A 203 -2.07 9.13 -18.39
C THR A 203 -3.39 9.47 -17.71
N LEU A 204 -3.60 10.74 -17.32
CA LEU A 204 -4.84 11.12 -16.68
C LEU A 204 -6.00 11.09 -17.68
N PRO A 205 -7.14 10.45 -17.34
CA PRO A 205 -8.30 10.45 -18.21
C PRO A 205 -8.81 11.88 -18.44
N GLN A 206 -9.00 12.25 -19.71
CA GLN A 206 -9.50 13.58 -20.10
C GLN A 206 -11.01 13.74 -19.85
N ASN A 207 -11.75 12.63 -19.78
CA ASN A 207 -13.19 12.65 -19.53
C ASN A 207 -13.49 12.66 -18.02
N GLY A 208 -14.38 13.55 -17.59
CA GLY A 208 -14.75 13.76 -16.19
C GLY A 208 -15.53 12.59 -15.58
N GLY A 209 -15.45 12.46 -14.25
CA GLY A 209 -16.16 11.44 -13.45
C GLY A 209 -15.46 11.15 -12.11
N ALA A 210 -16.10 10.40 -11.21
CA ALA A 210 -15.56 10.11 -9.88
C ALA A 210 -14.22 9.36 -9.92
N SER A 211 -14.03 8.43 -10.88
CA SER A 211 -12.73 7.76 -11.07
C SER A 211 -11.63 8.74 -11.50
N SER A 212 -11.97 9.70 -12.36
CA SER A 212 -11.04 10.74 -12.81
C SER A 212 -10.66 11.69 -11.65
N GLN A 213 -11.58 11.99 -10.74
CA GLN A 213 -11.29 12.79 -9.54
C GLN A 213 -10.35 12.06 -8.56
N ASP A 214 -10.53 10.76 -8.39
CA ASP A 214 -9.65 9.93 -7.55
C ASP A 214 -8.22 9.90 -8.12
N ASP A 215 -8.07 9.60 -9.42
CA ASP A 215 -6.80 9.60 -10.12
C ASP A 215 -6.10 10.97 -10.03
N GLN A 216 -6.83 12.06 -10.31
CA GLN A 216 -6.29 13.42 -10.20
C GLN A 216 -5.83 13.76 -8.79
N SER A 217 -6.60 13.39 -7.75
CA SER A 217 -6.22 13.66 -6.36
C SER A 217 -4.91 12.98 -5.97
N TRP A 218 -4.65 11.77 -6.46
CA TRP A 218 -3.39 11.07 -6.24
C TRP A 218 -2.22 11.69 -7.00
N VAL A 219 -2.42 12.05 -8.27
CA VAL A 219 -1.39 12.71 -9.07
C VAL A 219 -0.98 14.04 -8.45
N PHE A 220 -1.94 14.87 -8.06
CA PHE A 220 -1.65 16.16 -7.41
C PHE A 220 -0.97 15.98 -6.05
N LEU A 221 -1.38 14.98 -5.26
CA LEU A 221 -0.70 14.67 -4.00
C LEU A 221 0.76 14.27 -4.23
N ALA A 222 1.02 13.37 -5.18
CA ALA A 222 2.37 12.91 -5.48
C ALA A 222 3.26 14.07 -5.94
N LEU A 223 2.82 14.86 -6.92
CA LEU A 223 3.60 15.99 -7.46
C LEU A 223 3.80 17.10 -6.42
N SER A 224 2.78 17.39 -5.61
CA SER A 224 2.89 18.42 -4.58
C SER A 224 3.74 18.02 -3.38
N SER A 225 4.02 16.72 -3.21
CA SER A 225 4.95 16.23 -2.18
C SER A 225 6.43 16.37 -2.55
N CYS A 226 6.73 16.71 -3.81
CA CYS A 226 8.07 16.95 -4.31
C CYS A 226 8.53 18.39 -4.00
N ARG A 227 9.49 18.56 -3.10
CA ARG A 227 10.01 19.89 -2.71
C ARG A 227 10.65 20.66 -3.87
N ASN A 228 11.25 19.94 -4.82
CA ASN A 228 11.96 20.53 -5.97
C ASN A 228 11.06 20.68 -7.21
N TYR A 229 9.75 20.44 -7.09
CA TYR A 229 8.80 20.61 -8.19
C TYR A 229 8.08 21.95 -8.09
N THR A 230 8.21 22.77 -9.14
CA THR A 230 7.42 23.99 -9.27
C THR A 230 6.29 23.74 -10.26
N PRO A 231 5.01 23.74 -9.83
CA PRO A 231 3.89 23.52 -10.75
C PRO A 231 3.72 24.70 -11.69
N ALA A 232 3.41 24.42 -12.95
CA ALA A 232 3.00 25.45 -13.90
C ALA A 232 1.65 26.08 -13.49
N PRO A 233 1.35 27.33 -13.91
CA PRO A 233 0.14 28.03 -13.48
C PRO A 233 -1.17 27.29 -13.81
N ASP A 234 -1.24 26.66 -14.98
CA ASP A 234 -2.34 25.82 -15.44
C ASP A 234 -2.59 24.62 -14.50
N MET A 235 -1.53 24.03 -13.95
CA MET A 235 -1.61 22.94 -12.98
C MET A 235 -2.29 23.38 -11.68
N LYS A 236 -1.98 24.60 -11.20
CA LYS A 236 -2.64 25.19 -10.03
C LYS A 236 -4.11 25.48 -10.31
N VAL A 237 -4.43 25.97 -11.52
CA VAL A 237 -5.82 26.19 -11.96
C VAL A 237 -6.59 24.87 -11.99
N ARG A 238 -6.01 23.80 -12.54
CA ARG A 238 -6.62 22.47 -12.58
C ARG A 238 -6.85 21.90 -11.18
N LEU A 239 -5.88 22.02 -10.27
CA LEU A 239 -6.03 21.61 -8.87
C LEU A 239 -7.12 22.42 -8.16
N LYS A 240 -7.19 23.73 -8.39
CA LYS A 240 -8.27 24.58 -7.86
C LYS A 240 -9.63 24.12 -8.37
N ALA A 241 -9.76 23.90 -9.67
CA ALA A 241 -11.00 23.42 -10.28
C ALA A 241 -11.42 22.05 -9.73
N LEU A 242 -10.47 21.14 -9.49
CA LEU A 242 -10.74 19.88 -8.79
C LEU A 242 -11.30 20.15 -7.39
N ALA A 243 -10.61 20.95 -6.57
CA ALA A 243 -11.00 21.24 -5.19
C ALA A 243 -12.40 21.86 -5.08
N GLU A 244 -12.70 22.84 -5.94
CA GLU A 244 -13.99 23.55 -5.95
C GLU A 244 -15.12 22.73 -6.60
N GLY A 245 -14.78 21.77 -7.46
CA GLY A 245 -15.73 20.89 -8.14
C GLY A 245 -16.06 19.58 -7.41
N LEU A 246 -15.45 19.29 -6.26
CA LEU A 246 -15.75 18.07 -5.50
C LEU A 246 -17.14 18.14 -4.86
N PRO A 247 -17.98 17.09 -4.99
CA PRO A 247 -19.32 17.09 -4.41
C PRO A 247 -19.27 17.04 -2.87
N ARG A 248 -20.28 17.63 -2.23
CA ARG A 248 -20.52 17.50 -0.78
C ARG A 248 -20.76 16.03 -0.45
N GLY A 249 -19.80 15.38 0.23
CA GLY A 249 -19.83 13.94 0.52
C GLY A 249 -18.95 13.08 -0.40
N CYS A 250 -18.02 13.67 -1.15
CA CYS A 250 -16.95 12.90 -1.81
C CYS A 250 -16.15 12.06 -0.80
N SER A 251 -15.45 11.03 -1.30
CA SER A 251 -14.64 10.17 -0.44
C SER A 251 -13.65 10.99 0.41
N PRO A 252 -13.56 10.78 1.73
CA PRO A 252 -12.65 11.52 2.60
C PRO A 252 -11.19 11.45 2.14
N GLY A 253 -10.81 10.35 1.49
CA GLY A 253 -9.49 10.19 0.90
C GLY A 253 -9.23 11.21 -0.20
N ILE A 254 -10.17 11.39 -1.13
CA ILE A 254 -10.05 12.36 -2.23
C ILE A 254 -9.96 13.77 -1.66
N ALA A 255 -10.88 14.13 -0.75
CA ALA A 255 -10.91 15.45 -0.13
C ALA A 255 -9.58 15.78 0.60
N SER A 256 -9.08 14.84 1.41
CA SER A 256 -7.83 15.01 2.17
C SER A 256 -6.63 15.19 1.25
N ARG A 257 -6.51 14.36 0.20
CA ARG A 257 -5.40 14.44 -0.76
C ARG A 257 -5.40 15.77 -1.51
N THR A 258 -6.56 16.18 -2.01
CA THR A 258 -6.73 17.45 -2.73
C THR A 258 -6.40 18.64 -1.83
N LEU A 259 -6.85 18.64 -0.58
CA LEU A 259 -6.54 19.71 0.38
C LEU A 259 -5.03 19.79 0.68
N ILE A 260 -4.37 18.64 0.91
CA ILE A 260 -2.91 18.59 1.13
C ILE A 260 -2.18 19.17 -0.08
N ALA A 261 -2.58 18.80 -1.30
CA ALA A 261 -1.96 19.33 -2.51
C ALA A 261 -2.17 20.85 -2.65
N CYS A 262 -3.37 21.35 -2.34
CA CYS A 262 -3.65 22.79 -2.36
C CYS A 262 -2.75 23.54 -1.38
N ASN A 263 -2.57 23.02 -0.17
CA ASN A 263 -1.72 23.62 0.85
C ASN A 263 -0.25 23.64 0.44
N ASN A 264 0.26 22.52 -0.09
CA ASN A 264 1.65 22.41 -0.53
C ASN A 264 2.00 23.39 -1.66
N TRP A 265 1.05 23.69 -2.54
CA TRP A 265 1.25 24.61 -3.67
C TRP A 265 0.72 26.03 -3.46
N GLY A 266 0.18 26.32 -2.28
CA GLY A 266 -0.40 27.62 -1.95
C GLY A 266 -1.56 28.01 -2.86
N VAL A 267 -2.47 27.07 -3.15
CA VAL A 267 -3.67 27.34 -3.97
C VAL A 267 -4.73 28.01 -3.11
N THR A 268 -5.12 29.23 -3.48
CA THR A 268 -6.21 29.96 -2.83
C THR A 268 -7.57 29.41 -3.28
N LEU A 269 -8.31 28.85 -2.32
CA LEU A 269 -9.64 28.27 -2.51
C LEU A 269 -10.75 29.28 -2.23
N GLY A 270 -11.91 29.11 -2.87
CA GLY A 270 -13.11 29.88 -2.57
C GLY A 270 -13.63 29.70 -1.12
N PRO A 271 -14.50 30.61 -0.65
CA PRO A 271 -15.07 30.56 0.70
C PRO A 271 -15.75 29.22 1.00
N GLY A 272 -15.48 28.64 2.18
CA GLY A 272 -16.10 27.39 2.65
C GLY A 272 -15.61 26.11 1.96
N VAL A 273 -14.78 26.19 0.92
CA VAL A 273 -14.25 25.01 0.21
C VAL A 273 -13.26 24.25 1.09
N ALA A 274 -12.32 24.94 1.72
CA ALA A 274 -11.35 24.30 2.63
C ALA A 274 -12.05 23.59 3.80
N GLU A 275 -13.06 24.21 4.40
CA GLU A 275 -13.88 23.61 5.47
C GLU A 275 -14.63 22.36 4.97
N SER A 276 -15.20 22.43 3.77
CA SER A 276 -15.86 21.28 3.14
C SER A 276 -14.91 20.12 2.89
N LEU A 277 -13.64 20.38 2.51
CA LEU A 277 -12.62 19.36 2.31
C LEU A 277 -12.07 18.80 3.63
N GLN A 278 -12.08 19.59 4.71
CA GLN A 278 -11.68 19.17 6.05
C GLN A 278 -12.75 18.31 6.75
N GLY A 279 -13.99 18.34 6.27
CA GLY A 279 -15.13 17.62 6.85
C GLY A 279 -14.86 16.12 7.00
N ARG A 280 -14.37 15.71 8.18
CA ARG A 280 -14.39 14.32 8.63
C ARG A 280 -15.83 13.95 8.98
N TYR A 281 -16.25 12.76 8.56
CA TYR A 281 -17.49 12.07 8.94
C TYR A 281 -18.40 12.86 9.90
N LYS A 282 -19.34 13.64 9.35
CA LYS A 282 -20.60 13.95 10.01
C LYS A 282 -21.70 13.18 9.28
N ARG A 283 -21.70 11.86 9.45
CA ARG A 283 -22.86 10.99 9.29
C ARG A 283 -22.73 9.87 10.30
#